data_AF-A0A650CK23-F1
#
_entry.id   AF-A0A650CK23-F1
#
_cell.length_a   1.000
_cell.length_b   1.000
_cell.length_c   1.000
_cell.angle_alpha   90.00
_cell.angle_beta   90.00
_cell.angle_gamma   90.00
#
_symmetry.space_group_name_H-M   'P 1'
#
loop_
_entity.id
_entity.type
_entity.pdbx_description
1 polymer ?
#
loop_
_entity_poly.entity_id
_entity_poly.type
_entity_poly.pdbx_seq_one_letter_code
_entity_poly.pdbx_strand_id
1 'polypeptide(L)'
;MNGKIQFGDNWVKVRESVFYLTPSALAVLKEWYTKCVEFWGKDFEEYLVKDLEYYVKAFEMLNPKDKDEAKHFFKILEEIMSHVDYKAKEIIDRIYDNFVFKKFE
;
A
#
# COMPACT_ATOMS: atom_id res chain seq x y z
N MET A 1 -19.67 9.57 -6.87
CA MET A 1 -19.00 8.27 -6.65
C MET A 1 -17.76 8.55 -5.81
N ASN A 2 -17.79 8.25 -4.51
CA ASN A 2 -16.58 8.32 -3.70
C ASN A 2 -15.78 7.05 -3.99
N GLY A 3 -14.74 7.16 -4.82
CA GLY A 3 -13.88 6.04 -5.16
C GLY A 3 -13.23 5.45 -3.92
N LYS A 4 -13.15 4.11 -3.84
CA LYS A 4 -12.46 3.39 -2.77
C LYS A 4 -10.98 3.75 -2.69
N ILE A 5 -10.41 4.29 -3.77
CA ILE A 5 -9.01 4.70 -3.83
C ILE A 5 -8.92 6.12 -4.40
N GLN A 6 -8.14 6.97 -3.75
CA GLN A 6 -7.80 8.31 -4.23
C GLN A 6 -6.34 8.61 -3.89
N PHE A 7 -5.57 9.09 -4.87
CA PHE A 7 -4.18 9.50 -4.69
C PHE A 7 -4.09 11.02 -4.70
N GLY A 8 -3.52 11.60 -3.64
CA GLY A 8 -3.04 12.99 -3.60
C GLY A 8 -1.54 13.10 -3.85
N ASP A 9 -0.94 14.23 -3.47
CA ASP A 9 0.48 14.50 -3.72
C ASP A 9 1.41 13.76 -2.75
N ASN A 10 0.98 13.58 -1.50
CA ASN A 10 1.71 12.91 -0.43
C ASN A 10 0.80 12.02 0.46
N TRP A 11 -0.40 11.72 -0.02
CA TRP A 11 -1.37 10.91 0.70
C TRP A 11 -2.13 10.02 -0.26
N VAL A 12 -2.60 8.88 0.26
CA VAL A 12 -3.50 7.98 -0.44
C VAL A 12 -4.66 7.62 0.48
N LYS A 13 -5.89 7.78 -0.01
CA LYS A 13 -7.09 7.27 0.64
C LYS A 13 -7.35 5.87 0.11
N VAL A 14 -7.44 4.89 1.00
CA VAL A 14 -7.86 3.52 0.71
C VAL A 14 -9.06 3.20 1.62
N ARG A 15 -10.21 2.94 1.01
CA ARG A 15 -11.52 2.85 1.67
C ARG A 15 -11.79 4.12 2.47
N GLU A 16 -11.94 4.04 3.79
CA GLU A 16 -12.17 5.20 4.66
C GLU A 16 -10.90 5.72 5.34
N SER A 17 -9.77 5.04 5.14
CA SER A 17 -8.48 5.39 5.77
C SER A 17 -7.64 6.26 4.85
N VAL A 18 -6.96 7.25 5.42
CA VAL A 18 -5.99 8.10 4.72
C VAL A 18 -4.60 7.82 5.27
N PHE A 19 -3.67 7.51 4.37
CA PHE A 19 -2.27 7.21 4.67
C PHE A 19 -1.39 8.33 4.11
N TYR A 20 -0.41 8.77 4.88
CA TYR A 20 0.57 9.79 4.45
C TYR A 20 1.89 9.11 4.14
N LEU A 21 2.35 9.25 2.90
CA LEU A 21 3.52 8.55 2.37
C LEU A 21 4.50 9.54 1.75
N THR A 22 5.75 9.11 1.58
CA THR A 22 6.71 9.89 0.78
C THR A 22 6.25 9.95 -0.69
N PRO A 23 6.58 11.02 -1.43
CA PRO A 23 6.24 11.10 -2.86
C PRO A 23 6.77 9.91 -3.68
N SER A 24 7.95 9.39 -3.30
CA SER A 24 8.58 8.21 -3.90
C SER A 24 7.77 6.94 -3.68
N ALA A 25 7.35 6.67 -2.44
CA ALA A 25 6.44 5.58 -2.09
C ALA A 25 5.13 5.67 -2.88
N LEU A 26 4.51 6.85 -2.88
CA LEU A 26 3.23 7.07 -3.52
C LEU A 26 3.29 6.86 -5.04
N ALA A 27 4.37 7.32 -5.68
CA ALA A 27 4.59 7.14 -7.10
C ALA A 27 4.65 5.65 -7.49
N VAL A 28 5.38 4.83 -6.71
CA VAL A 28 5.49 3.39 -6.96
C VAL A 28 4.14 2.69 -6.81
N LEU A 29 3.40 2.97 -5.73
CA LEU A 29 2.10 2.33 -5.49
C LEU A 29 1.04 2.77 -6.50
N LYS A 30 1.05 4.05 -6.90
CA LYS A 30 0.15 4.58 -7.93
C LYS A 30 0.42 3.95 -9.29
N GLU A 31 1.68 3.79 -9.66
CA GLU A 31 2.08 3.13 -10.91
C GLU A 31 1.61 1.67 -10.94
N TRP A 32 1.85 0.92 -9.87
CA TRP A 32 1.38 -0.46 -9.73
C TRP A 32 -0.14 -0.56 -9.83
N TYR A 33 -0.87 0.22 -9.03
CA TYR A 33 -2.34 0.17 -9.01
C TYR A 33 -2.94 0.50 -10.37
N THR A 34 -2.42 1.53 -11.04
CA THR A 34 -2.88 1.93 -12.39
C THR A 34 -2.68 0.79 -13.39
N LYS A 35 -1.49 0.17 -13.42
CA LYS A 35 -1.19 -0.97 -14.29
C LYS A 35 -2.09 -2.17 -14.01
N CYS A 36 -2.35 -2.48 -12.74
CA CYS A 36 -3.23 -3.58 -12.38
C CYS A 36 -4.68 -3.33 -12.78
N VAL A 37 -5.19 -2.11 -12.62
CA VAL A 37 -6.54 -1.73 -13.08
C VAL A 37 -6.65 -1.81 -14.60
N GLU A 38 -5.64 -1.36 -15.33
CA GLU A 38 -5.58 -1.46 -16.80
C GLU A 38 -5.56 -2.92 -17.28
N PHE A 39 -4.83 -3.79 -16.59
CA PHE A 39 -4.65 -5.19 -17.00
C PHE A 39 -5.85 -6.09 -16.61
N TRP A 40 -6.32 -6.00 -15.36
CA TRP A 40 -7.35 -6.89 -14.81
C TRP A 40 -8.76 -6.33 -14.90
N GLY A 41 -8.91 -5.01 -15.12
CA GLY A 41 -10.21 -4.34 -15.18
C GLY A 41 -10.89 -4.18 -13.81
N LYS A 42 -12.12 -3.66 -13.85
CA LYS A 42 -12.89 -3.30 -12.64
C LYS A 42 -13.34 -4.49 -11.80
N ASP A 43 -13.47 -5.68 -12.39
CA ASP A 43 -13.94 -6.87 -11.68
C ASP A 43 -12.95 -7.33 -10.59
N PHE A 44 -11.69 -6.89 -10.68
CA PHE A 44 -10.64 -7.15 -9.70
C PHE A 44 -10.44 -6.03 -8.68
N GLU A 45 -11.21 -4.94 -8.74
CA GLU A 45 -11.00 -3.75 -7.91
C GLU A 45 -10.95 -4.08 -6.41
N GLU A 46 -11.80 -4.98 -5.90
CA GLU A 46 -11.80 -5.34 -4.48
C GLU A 46 -10.51 -6.06 -4.03
N TYR A 47 -9.91 -6.87 -4.90
CA TYR A 47 -8.62 -7.50 -4.63
C TYR A 47 -7.50 -6.47 -4.65
N LEU A 48 -7.49 -5.59 -5.67
CA LEU A 48 -6.51 -4.52 -5.78
C LEU A 48 -6.58 -3.54 -4.60
N VAL A 49 -7.78 -3.24 -4.10
CA VAL A 49 -7.97 -2.42 -2.89
C VAL A 49 -7.36 -3.10 -1.66
N LYS A 50 -7.57 -4.41 -1.50
CA LYS A 50 -7.01 -5.16 -0.36
C LYS A 50 -5.49 -5.24 -0.40
N ASP A 51 -4.91 -5.39 -1.58
CA ASP A 51 -3.47 -5.45 -1.78
C ASP A 51 -2.85 -4.06 -1.60
N LEU A 52 -3.49 -3.02 -2.14
CA LEU A 52 -3.06 -1.64 -1.93
C LEU A 52 -3.06 -1.30 -0.43
N GLU A 53 -4.10 -1.69 0.31
CA GLU A 53 -4.18 -1.47 1.76
C GLU A 53 -2.99 -2.10 2.51
N TYR A 54 -2.56 -3.29 2.09
CA TYR A 54 -1.37 -3.94 2.64
C TYR A 54 -0.10 -3.14 2.32
N TYR A 55 0.09 -2.74 1.07
CA TYR A 55 1.28 -2.01 0.66
C TYR A 55 1.39 -0.63 1.30
N VAL A 56 0.28 0.12 1.42
CA VAL A 56 0.30 1.47 2.02
C VAL A 56 0.64 1.40 3.51
N LYS A 57 0.12 0.41 4.24
CA LYS A 57 0.49 0.17 5.65
C LYS A 57 1.97 -0.13 5.78
N ALA A 58 2.49 -1.03 4.96
CA ALA A 58 3.91 -1.36 4.95
C ALA A 58 4.79 -0.13 4.62
N PHE A 59 4.38 0.66 3.63
CA PHE A 59 5.14 1.84 3.19
C PHE A 59 5.10 2.99 4.19
N GLU A 60 4.01 3.17 4.94
CA GLU A 60 3.97 4.17 6.01
C GLU A 60 4.94 3.80 7.15
N MET A 61 5.08 2.51 7.46
CA MET A 61 6.04 2.04 8.47
C MET A 61 7.49 2.08 7.99
N LEU A 62 7.74 1.63 6.75
CA LEU A 62 9.09 1.55 6.18
C LEU A 62 9.63 2.93 5.78
N ASN A 63 8.74 3.85 5.40
CA ASN A 63 9.03 5.24 5.05
C ASN A 63 10.25 5.38 4.10
N PRO A 64 10.19 4.82 2.88
CA PRO A 64 11.31 4.83 1.95
C PRO A 64 11.68 6.26 1.55
N LYS A 65 12.98 6.54 1.54
CA LYS A 65 13.59 7.87 1.37
C LYS A 65 13.60 8.32 -0.08
N ASP A 66 13.77 7.38 -1.00
CA ASP A 66 13.87 7.65 -2.43
C ASP A 66 13.15 6.58 -3.27
N LYS A 67 13.17 6.79 -4.59
CA LYS A 67 12.46 5.94 -5.55
C LYS A 67 13.08 4.55 -5.66
N ASP A 68 14.38 4.41 -5.47
CA ASP A 68 15.06 3.13 -5.60
C ASP A 68 14.81 2.26 -4.37
N GLU A 69 14.85 2.85 -3.18
CA GLU A 69 14.46 2.20 -1.93
C GLU A 69 12.97 1.80 -1.96
N ALA A 70 12.08 2.69 -2.43
CA ALA A 70 10.66 2.38 -2.57
C ALA A 70 10.42 1.19 -3.51
N LYS A 71 11.08 1.15 -4.67
CA LYS A 71 10.99 0.01 -5.60
C LYS A 71 11.55 -1.28 -5.00
N HIS A 72 12.67 -1.19 -4.29
CA HIS A 72 13.29 -2.34 -3.64
C HIS A 72 12.35 -2.97 -2.62
N PHE A 73 11.78 -2.15 -1.71
CA PHE A 73 10.80 -2.64 -0.73
C PHE A 73 9.52 -3.13 -1.40
N PHE A 74 9.04 -2.46 -2.44
CA PHE A 74 7.87 -2.93 -3.20
C PHE A 74 8.08 -4.36 -3.71
N LYS A 75 9.22 -4.61 -4.35
CA LYS A 75 9.56 -5.93 -4.90
C LYS A 75 9.59 -7.01 -3.81
N ILE A 76 10.19 -6.71 -2.65
CA ILE A 76 10.20 -7.64 -1.51
C ILE A 76 8.77 -7.93 -1.04
N LEU A 77 7.93 -6.92 -0.91
CA LEU A 77 6.55 -7.09 -0.45
C LEU A 77 5.70 -7.90 -1.45
N GLU A 78 5.90 -7.68 -2.76
CA GLU A 78 5.24 -8.42 -3.83
C GLU A 78 5.68 -9.90 -3.85
N GLU A 79 6.97 -10.17 -3.67
CA GLU A 79 7.51 -11.52 -3.51
C GLU A 79 6.92 -12.21 -2.26
N ILE A 80 6.80 -11.50 -1.14
CA ILE A 80 6.18 -12.05 0.08
C ILE A 80 4.70 -12.39 -0.16
N MET A 81 3.93 -11.46 -0.74
CA MET A 81 2.51 -11.67 -1.02
C MET A 81 2.28 -12.86 -1.96
N SER A 82 3.11 -13.01 -3.00
CA SER A 82 2.98 -14.11 -3.95
C SER A 82 3.32 -15.50 -3.37
N HIS A 83 4.14 -15.58 -2.33
CA HIS A 83 4.58 -16.86 -1.74
C HIS A 83 3.87 -17.23 -0.43
N VAL A 84 3.44 -16.23 0.34
CA VAL A 84 2.95 -16.42 1.73
C VAL A 84 1.48 -15.97 1.89
N ASP A 85 0.89 -15.35 0.86
CA ASP A 85 -0.51 -14.94 0.79
C ASP A 85 -0.98 -14.19 2.07
N TYR A 86 -2.22 -14.40 2.51
CA TYR A 86 -2.91 -13.75 3.62
C TYR A 86 -2.15 -13.74 4.96
N LYS A 87 -1.19 -14.65 5.18
CA LYS A 87 -0.44 -14.70 6.45
C LYS A 87 0.50 -13.51 6.62
N ALA A 88 1.11 -13.06 5.54
CA ALA A 88 1.96 -11.87 5.58
C ALA A 88 1.14 -10.61 5.89
N LYS A 89 -0.08 -10.55 5.34
CA LYS A 89 -1.00 -9.45 5.59
C LYS A 89 -1.41 -9.35 7.07
N GLU A 90 -1.74 -10.47 7.70
CA GLU A 90 -2.09 -10.50 9.13
C GLU A 90 -0.93 -9.97 10.02
N ILE A 91 0.30 -10.36 9.72
CA ILE A 91 1.49 -9.89 10.44
C ILE A 91 1.67 -8.38 10.25
N ILE A 92 1.58 -7.89 9.00
CA ILE A 92 1.72 -6.45 8.71
C ILE A 92 0.60 -5.65 9.37
N ASP A 93 -0.63 -6.11 9.33
CA ASP A 93 -1.76 -5.46 10.03
C ASP A 93 -1.47 -5.37 11.53
N ARG A 94 -1.01 -6.44 12.16
CA ARG A 94 -0.67 -6.45 13.59
C ARG A 94 0.49 -5.52 13.95
N ILE A 95 1.53 -5.44 13.11
CA ILE A 95 2.65 -4.51 13.31
C ILE A 95 2.17 -3.07 13.13
N TYR A 96 1.36 -2.82 12.09
CA TYR A 96 0.83 -1.50 11.78
C TYR A 96 -0.04 -0.95 12.91
N ASP A 97 -0.94 -1.76 13.49
CA ASP A 97 -1.77 -1.34 14.62
C ASP A 97 -0.91 -0.89 15.82
N ASN A 98 0.18 -1.60 16.11
CA ASN A 98 1.13 -1.23 17.17
C ASN A 98 1.94 0.02 16.82
N PHE A 99 2.30 0.19 15.54
CA PHE A 99 2.99 1.37 15.05
C PHE A 99 2.12 2.63 15.17
N VAL A 100 0.86 2.54 14.72
CA VAL A 100 -0.12 3.63 14.82
C VAL A 100 -0.37 3.98 16.28
N PHE A 101 -0.56 2.98 17.15
CA PHE A 101 -0.75 3.21 18.58
C PHE A 101 0.39 4.06 19.18
N LYS A 102 1.65 3.70 18.88
CA LYS A 102 2.84 4.44 19.35
C LYS A 102 2.99 5.85 18.76
N LYS A 103 2.38 6.14 17.60
CA LYS A 103 2.42 7.48 16.98
C LYS A 103 1.60 8.51 17.75
N PHE A 104 0.69 8.05 18.61
CA PHE A 104 -0.23 8.88 19.39
C PHE A 104 0.05 8.90 20.91
N GLU A 105 1.16 8.29 21.36
CA GLU A 105 1.73 8.45 22.71
C GLU A 105 2.75 9.59 22.74
#